data_AF-A0A2L2XS15-F1
#
_entry.id   AF-A0A2L2XS15-F1
#
_cell.length_a   1.000
_cell.length_b   1.000
_cell.length_c   1.000
_cell.angle_alpha   90.00
_cell.angle_beta   90.00
_cell.angle_gamma   90.00
#
_symmetry.space_group_name_H-M   'P 1'
#
loop_
_entity.id
_entity.type
_entity.pdbx_description
1 polymer ?
#
loop_
_entity_poly.entity_id
_entity_poly.type
_entity_poly.pdbx_seq_one_letter_code
_entity_poly.pdbx_strand_id
1 'polypeptide(L)'
;MTLIQTAQLSLETSALAFFKQTEGRWQSQRRYYTLTQETEPQEVISAIEIKYLPQGSEPLIQLARLHHLEDTTLLGGTEVTWQSNYLRPQSKKPSNGSTIFGILDNILYRDRGFATDKPVSAIYTFPNPSTLCLRTEYAGSVFEEEIKLIGQQYRTRQTIISRAGQELMIGQYLEKRVN
;
A
#
# COMPACT_ATOMS: atom_id res chain seq x y z
N MET A 1 -27.15 -8.84 -14.74
CA MET A 1 -25.80 -8.88 -14.13
C MET A 1 -25.18 -10.24 -14.39
N THR A 2 -23.90 -10.27 -14.77
CA THR A 2 -23.15 -11.50 -15.07
C THR A 2 -22.30 -11.93 -13.87
N LEU A 3 -21.82 -13.18 -13.84
CA LEU A 3 -20.96 -13.70 -12.76
C LEU A 3 -19.68 -12.86 -12.55
N ILE A 4 -19.10 -12.34 -13.63
CA ILE A 4 -17.93 -11.45 -13.59
C ILE A 4 -18.26 -10.15 -12.86
N GLN A 5 -19.41 -9.55 -13.17
CA GLN A 5 -19.87 -8.32 -12.52
C GLN A 5 -20.11 -8.52 -11.03
N THR A 6 -20.68 -9.68 -10.62
CA THR A 6 -20.87 -10.02 -9.20
C THR A 6 -19.54 -10.22 -8.48
N ALA A 7 -18.57 -10.92 -9.10
CA ALA A 7 -17.25 -11.13 -8.51
C ALA A 7 -16.48 -9.79 -8.35
N GLN A 8 -16.58 -8.89 -9.32
CA GLN A 8 -15.98 -7.57 -9.27
C GLN A 8 -16.58 -6.69 -8.17
N LEU A 9 -17.92 -6.65 -8.06
CA LEU A 9 -18.63 -6.00 -6.95
C LEU A 9 -18.18 -6.55 -5.59
N SER A 10 -17.90 -7.85 -5.49
CA SER A 10 -17.39 -8.47 -4.25
C SER A 10 -15.96 -8.06 -3.92
N LEU A 11 -15.12 -7.83 -4.94
CA LEU A 11 -13.74 -7.41 -4.79
C LEU A 11 -13.64 -5.95 -4.31
N GLU A 12 -14.36 -5.04 -4.97
CA GLU A 12 -14.41 -3.62 -4.59
C GLU A 12 -14.99 -3.45 -3.18
N THR A 13 -16.06 -4.18 -2.87
CA THR A 13 -16.65 -4.18 -1.51
C THR A 13 -15.64 -4.64 -0.46
N SER A 14 -14.87 -5.70 -0.76
CA SER A 14 -13.82 -6.20 0.14
C SER A 14 -12.72 -5.17 0.35
N ALA A 15 -12.29 -4.49 -0.72
CA ALA A 15 -11.28 -3.43 -0.63
C ALA A 15 -11.75 -2.25 0.22
N LEU A 16 -12.97 -1.75 0.00
CA LEU A 16 -13.54 -0.66 0.80
C LEU A 16 -13.69 -1.06 2.27
N ALA A 17 -14.11 -2.29 2.55
CA ALA A 17 -14.19 -2.81 3.91
C ALA A 17 -12.82 -2.91 4.57
N PHE A 18 -11.79 -3.36 3.83
CA PHE A 18 -10.42 -3.42 4.31
C PHE A 18 -9.86 -2.02 4.62
N PHE A 19 -10.05 -1.04 3.74
CA PHE A 19 -9.59 0.34 3.96
C PHE A 19 -10.20 0.93 5.23
N LYS A 20 -11.53 0.80 5.41
CA LYS A 20 -12.21 1.21 6.65
C LYS A 20 -11.65 0.49 7.88
N GLN A 21 -11.45 -0.83 7.79
CA GLN A 21 -10.89 -1.62 8.89
C GLN A 21 -9.44 -1.28 9.21
N THR A 22 -8.68 -0.69 8.28
CA THR A 22 -7.29 -0.26 8.51
C THR A 22 -7.13 1.20 8.88
N GLU A 23 -8.20 2.00 8.80
CA GLU A 23 -8.20 3.40 9.23
C GLU A 23 -7.71 3.55 10.68
N GLY A 24 -6.92 4.57 10.94
CA GLY A 24 -6.37 4.91 12.25
C GLY A 24 -4.85 5.02 12.23
N ARG A 25 -4.27 5.05 13.44
CA ARG A 25 -2.83 5.23 13.64
C ARG A 25 -2.15 3.92 13.94
N TRP A 26 -0.93 3.78 13.43
CA TRP A 26 -0.13 2.57 13.52
C TRP A 26 1.33 2.90 13.82
N GLN A 27 1.95 2.08 14.66
CA GLN A 27 3.39 2.02 14.80
C GLN A 27 3.91 0.82 14.01
N SER A 28 4.72 1.09 12.99
CA SER A 28 5.32 0.10 12.10
C SER A 28 6.77 -0.17 12.51
N GLN A 29 7.10 -1.45 12.66
CA GLN A 29 8.47 -1.94 12.75
C GLN A 29 8.78 -2.70 11.48
N ARG A 30 9.77 -2.22 10.73
CA ARG A 30 10.12 -2.72 9.40
C ARG A 30 11.56 -3.20 9.34
N ARG A 31 11.78 -4.31 8.64
CA ARG A 31 13.11 -4.81 8.26
C ARG A 31 13.20 -4.97 6.74
N TYR A 32 14.30 -4.49 6.16
CA TYR A 32 14.65 -4.76 4.76
C TYR A 32 15.85 -5.68 4.67
N TYR A 33 15.70 -6.77 3.92
CA TYR A 33 16.72 -7.74 3.59
C TYR A 33 17.14 -7.51 2.14
N THR A 34 18.40 -7.14 1.91
CA THR A 34 18.96 -7.07 0.56
C THR A 34 19.44 -8.46 0.17
N LEU A 35 18.96 -8.99 -0.95
CA LEU A 35 19.27 -10.37 -1.37
C LEU A 35 20.50 -10.47 -2.27
N THR A 36 20.88 -9.36 -2.91
CA THR A 36 22.03 -9.32 -3.84
C THR A 36 23.38 -9.25 -3.15
N GLN A 37 23.41 -9.08 -1.82
CA GLN A 37 24.62 -9.01 -1.02
C GLN A 37 24.32 -9.40 0.43
N GLU A 38 25.25 -10.10 1.07
CA GLU A 38 25.14 -10.49 2.47
C GLU A 38 25.37 -9.27 3.37
N THR A 39 24.29 -8.72 3.93
CA THR A 39 24.31 -7.52 4.76
C THR A 39 23.29 -7.61 5.89
N GLU A 40 23.60 -6.98 7.01
CA GLU A 40 22.66 -6.88 8.14
C GLU A 40 21.37 -6.15 7.73
N PRO A 41 20.17 -6.65 8.11
CA PRO A 41 18.90 -6.04 7.72
C PRO A 41 18.76 -4.58 8.14
N GLN A 42 18.20 -3.75 7.27
CA GLN A 42 17.92 -2.35 7.63
C GLN A 42 16.64 -2.28 8.44
N GLU A 43 16.74 -1.78 9.68
CA GLU A 43 15.59 -1.61 10.57
C GLU A 43 15.06 -0.18 10.59
N VAL A 44 13.75 -0.03 10.47
CA VAL A 44 13.05 1.26 10.43
C VAL A 44 11.82 1.21 11.32
N ILE A 45 11.64 2.23 12.16
CA ILE A 45 10.40 2.44 12.91
C ILE A 45 9.65 3.59 12.27
N SER A 46 8.35 3.43 12.01
CA SER A 46 7.52 4.50 11.45
C SER A 46 6.23 4.70 12.24
N ALA A 47 5.86 5.96 12.47
CA ALA A 47 4.48 6.32 12.77
C ALA A 47 3.71 6.45 11.45
N ILE A 48 2.57 5.78 11.33
CA ILE A 48 1.72 5.78 10.14
C ILE A 48 0.32 6.21 10.54
N GLU A 49 -0.29 7.10 9.78
CA GLU A 49 -1.71 7.46 9.91
C GLU A 49 -2.42 7.12 8.61
N ILE A 50 -3.52 6.39 8.73
CA ILE A 50 -4.35 5.92 7.61
C ILE A 50 -5.72 6.55 7.78
N LYS A 51 -6.17 7.29 6.78
CA LYS A 51 -7.50 7.91 6.75
C LYS A 51 -8.33 7.29 5.63
N TYR A 52 -9.57 6.91 5.90
CA TYR A 52 -10.46 6.46 4.85
C TYR A 52 -10.95 7.64 3.99
N LEU A 53 -11.01 7.44 2.68
CA LEU A 53 -11.50 8.44 1.72
C LEU A 53 -12.78 7.91 1.06
N PRO A 54 -13.94 8.55 1.30
CA PRO A 54 -15.17 8.19 0.58
C PRO A 54 -15.09 8.62 -0.89
N GLN A 55 -15.86 7.95 -1.74
CA GLN A 55 -16.06 8.33 -3.14
C GLN A 55 -16.42 9.83 -3.27
N GLY A 56 -15.85 10.48 -4.28
CA GLY A 56 -16.08 11.91 -4.54
C GLY A 56 -15.40 12.86 -3.55
N SER A 57 -14.57 12.37 -2.63
CA SER A 57 -13.73 13.25 -1.81
C SER A 57 -12.68 13.95 -2.66
N GLU A 58 -12.35 15.19 -2.31
CA GLU A 58 -11.38 16.03 -3.05
C GLU A 58 -10.03 15.31 -3.32
N PRO A 59 -9.41 14.58 -2.36
CA PRO A 59 -8.18 13.85 -2.64
C PRO A 59 -8.33 12.76 -3.71
N LEU A 60 -9.50 12.10 -3.77
CA LEU A 60 -9.77 11.09 -4.80
C LEU A 60 -10.08 11.72 -6.16
N ILE A 61 -10.74 12.87 -6.20
CA ILE A 61 -10.94 13.63 -7.45
C ILE A 61 -9.59 14.03 -8.04
N GLN A 62 -8.68 14.54 -7.21
CA GLN A 62 -7.32 14.88 -7.63
C GLN A 62 -6.56 13.65 -8.12
N LEU A 63 -6.65 12.53 -7.41
CA LEU A 63 -6.06 11.28 -7.85
C LEU A 63 -6.63 10.79 -9.19
N ALA A 64 -7.95 10.85 -9.38
CA ALA A 64 -8.59 10.46 -10.64
C ALA A 64 -8.04 11.28 -11.80
N ARG A 65 -7.94 12.61 -11.64
CA ARG A 65 -7.37 13.51 -12.66
C ARG A 65 -5.90 13.20 -12.95
N LEU A 66 -5.09 12.88 -11.93
CA LEU A 66 -3.69 12.47 -12.10
C LEU A 66 -3.53 11.21 -12.95
N HIS A 67 -4.54 10.33 -12.94
CA HIS A 67 -4.59 9.11 -13.74
C HIS A 67 -5.44 9.26 -15.02
N HIS A 68 -5.83 10.48 -15.39
CA HIS A 68 -6.66 10.76 -16.56
C HIS A 68 -8.03 10.06 -16.55
N LEU A 69 -8.63 9.91 -15.37
CA LEU A 69 -9.96 9.35 -15.13
C LEU A 69 -11.00 10.44 -14.86
N GLU A 70 -12.29 10.08 -14.92
CA GLU A 70 -13.38 10.97 -14.51
C GLU A 70 -13.39 11.19 -12.98
N ASP A 71 -13.70 12.42 -12.56
CA ASP A 71 -13.56 12.90 -11.17
C ASP A 71 -14.18 11.98 -10.10
N THR A 72 -15.33 11.36 -10.38
CA THR A 72 -16.08 10.55 -9.41
C THR A 72 -16.01 9.06 -9.67
N THR A 73 -15.11 8.59 -10.56
CA THR A 73 -15.05 7.17 -10.92
C THR A 73 -14.46 6.29 -9.82
N LEU A 74 -13.56 6.83 -8.98
CA LEU A 74 -12.93 6.06 -7.90
C LEU A 74 -13.93 5.83 -6.76
N LEU A 75 -14.15 4.57 -6.41
CA LEU A 75 -15.22 4.15 -5.48
C LEU A 75 -14.91 4.43 -3.99
N GLY A 76 -13.67 4.83 -3.71
CA GLY A 76 -13.16 5.09 -2.37
C GLY A 76 -11.67 4.79 -2.30
N GLY A 77 -11.08 5.01 -1.14
CA GLY A 77 -9.64 4.88 -1.01
C GLY A 77 -9.12 5.19 0.38
N THR A 78 -7.83 5.51 0.45
CA THR A 78 -7.19 5.91 1.70
C THR A 78 -6.06 6.90 1.46
N GLU A 79 -5.89 7.83 2.39
CA GLU A 79 -4.69 8.62 2.51
C GLU A 79 -3.80 7.98 3.58
N VAL A 80 -2.53 7.75 3.26
CA VAL A 80 -1.54 7.21 4.19
C VAL A 80 -0.42 8.21 4.33
N THR A 81 -0.18 8.65 5.56
CA THR A 81 0.97 9.48 5.92
C THR A 81 1.94 8.67 6.79
N TRP A 82 3.23 9.00 6.73
CA TRP A 82 4.23 8.35 7.55
C TRP A 82 5.33 9.30 8.01
N GLN A 83 5.92 8.95 9.14
CA GLN A 83 7.15 9.52 9.67
C GLN A 83 8.07 8.38 10.10
N SER A 84 9.21 8.23 9.43
CA SER A 84 10.12 7.10 9.60
C SER A 84 11.45 7.53 10.22
N ASN A 85 11.91 6.75 11.19
CA ASN A 85 13.21 6.86 11.83
C ASN A 85 14.01 5.56 11.62
N TYR A 86 15.26 5.70 11.17
CA TYR A 86 16.17 4.58 10.97
C TYR A 86 16.94 4.32 12.25
N LEU A 87 16.92 3.08 12.75
CA LEU A 87 17.53 2.73 14.05
C LEU A 87 19.06 2.80 14.02
N ARG A 88 19.67 2.71 12.83
CA ARG A 88 21.10 2.94 12.62
C ARG A 88 21.28 4.32 11.97
N PRO A 89 21.62 5.38 12.73
CA PRO A 89 21.59 6.78 12.27
C PRO A 89 22.56 7.09 11.13
N GLN A 90 23.63 6.30 11.00
CA GLN A 90 24.61 6.44 9.91
C GLN A 90 24.07 5.97 8.55
N SER A 91 22.90 5.32 8.50
CA SER A 91 22.37 4.72 7.27
C SER A 91 21.54 5.69 6.41
N LYS A 92 20.59 6.44 7.00
CA LYS A 92 19.73 7.40 6.29
C LYS A 92 19.10 8.44 7.25
N LYS A 93 18.78 9.62 6.73
CA LYS A 93 17.97 10.63 7.43
C LYS A 93 16.53 10.13 7.65
N PRO A 94 15.81 10.63 8.67
CA PRO A 94 14.39 10.43 8.81
C PRO A 94 13.64 10.78 7.53
N SER A 95 12.59 10.02 7.22
CA SER A 95 11.80 10.17 6.00
C SER A 95 10.34 10.33 6.35
N ASN A 96 9.73 11.42 5.89
CA ASN A 96 8.31 11.68 6.03
C ASN A 96 7.67 11.73 4.64
N GLY A 97 6.38 11.40 4.57
CA GLY A 97 5.65 11.51 3.31
C GLY A 97 4.17 11.18 3.46
N SER A 98 3.47 11.32 2.34
CA SER A 98 2.08 10.92 2.19
C SER A 98 1.86 10.31 0.82
N THR A 99 0.82 9.50 0.69
CA THR A 99 0.35 8.95 -0.57
C THR A 99 -1.16 8.72 -0.49
N ILE A 100 -1.83 8.90 -1.62
CA ILE A 100 -3.27 8.69 -1.76
C ILE A 100 -3.48 7.45 -2.62
N PHE A 101 -4.39 6.60 -2.15
CA PHE A 101 -4.86 5.41 -2.83
C PHE A 101 -6.32 5.57 -3.20
N GLY A 102 -6.71 5.09 -4.37
CA GLY A 102 -8.10 4.97 -4.79
C GLY A 102 -8.31 3.72 -5.63
N ILE A 103 -9.51 3.16 -5.63
CA ILE A 103 -9.81 1.93 -6.37
C ILE A 103 -10.90 2.13 -7.43
N LEU A 104 -10.76 1.37 -8.51
CA LEU A 104 -11.78 1.11 -9.52
C LEU A 104 -11.50 -0.28 -10.09
N ASP A 105 -12.52 -1.13 -10.17
CA ASP A 105 -12.44 -2.50 -10.66
C ASP A 105 -11.46 -3.37 -9.83
N ASN A 106 -10.39 -3.86 -10.44
CA ASN A 106 -9.30 -4.57 -9.77
C ASN A 106 -8.00 -3.75 -9.72
N ILE A 107 -8.10 -2.44 -9.98
CA ILE A 107 -6.97 -1.53 -10.05
C ILE A 107 -6.98 -0.61 -8.83
N LEU A 108 -5.83 -0.51 -8.18
CA LEU A 108 -5.56 0.44 -7.11
C LEU A 108 -4.60 1.52 -7.65
N TYR A 109 -5.09 2.74 -7.72
CA TYR A 109 -4.40 3.92 -8.21
C TYR A 109 -3.66 4.60 -7.07
N ARG A 110 -2.44 5.08 -7.33
CA ARG A 110 -1.57 5.77 -6.36
C ARG A 110 -1.04 7.05 -6.97
N ASP A 111 -0.95 8.10 -6.16
CA ASP A 111 -0.35 9.39 -6.59
C ASP A 111 1.15 9.28 -6.84
N ARG A 112 1.82 8.29 -6.21
CA ARG A 112 3.25 8.03 -6.33
C ARG A 112 3.59 6.55 -6.17
N GLY A 113 4.76 6.16 -6.67
CA GLY A 113 5.35 4.84 -6.42
C GLY A 113 6.33 4.84 -5.24
N PHE A 114 6.86 3.66 -4.92
CA PHE A 114 7.87 3.50 -3.86
C PHE A 114 9.17 4.27 -4.17
N ALA A 115 9.60 4.27 -5.43
CA ALA A 115 10.84 4.90 -5.89
C ALA A 115 10.62 5.97 -6.98
N THR A 116 9.40 6.47 -7.13
CA THR A 116 9.03 7.46 -8.15
C THR A 116 7.94 8.38 -7.60
N ASP A 117 8.01 9.66 -7.95
CA ASP A 117 6.96 10.66 -7.68
C ASP A 117 5.81 10.61 -8.70
N LYS A 118 6.02 9.92 -9.82
CA LYS A 118 4.98 9.69 -10.84
C LYS A 118 3.84 8.80 -10.31
N PRO A 119 2.60 9.04 -10.76
CA PRO A 119 1.46 8.19 -10.44
C PRO A 119 1.69 6.76 -10.96
N VAL A 120 1.26 5.77 -10.17
CA VAL A 120 1.36 4.34 -10.52
C VAL A 120 0.06 3.63 -10.18
N SER A 121 -0.15 2.49 -10.82
CA SER A 121 -1.28 1.60 -10.55
C SER A 121 -0.79 0.23 -10.10
N ALA A 122 -1.57 -0.42 -9.24
CA ALA A 122 -1.36 -1.79 -8.83
C ALA A 122 -2.59 -2.62 -9.20
N ILE A 123 -2.38 -3.88 -9.59
CA ILE A 123 -3.46 -4.86 -9.55
C ILE A 123 -3.59 -5.31 -8.10
N TYR A 124 -4.81 -5.30 -7.58
CA TYR A 124 -5.08 -5.79 -6.23
C TYR A 124 -5.98 -7.03 -6.23
N THR A 125 -5.75 -7.89 -5.25
CA THR A 125 -6.54 -9.10 -5.02
C THR A 125 -6.74 -9.33 -3.53
N PHE A 126 -7.75 -10.14 -3.20
CA PHE A 126 -8.03 -10.57 -1.83
C PHE A 126 -8.08 -12.10 -1.79
N PRO A 127 -6.99 -12.80 -1.40
CA PRO A 127 -7.05 -14.25 -1.19
C PRO A 127 -8.01 -14.63 -0.05
N ASN A 128 -8.28 -13.70 0.87
CA ASN A 128 -9.31 -13.80 1.90
C ASN A 128 -9.71 -12.37 2.35
N PRO A 129 -10.81 -12.19 3.11
CA PRO A 129 -11.32 -10.86 3.47
C PRO A 129 -10.38 -9.98 4.30
N SER A 130 -9.36 -10.55 4.95
CA SER A 130 -8.43 -9.80 5.81
C SER A 130 -7.04 -9.65 5.22
N THR A 131 -6.82 -10.04 3.96
CA THR A 131 -5.52 -9.97 3.30
C THR A 131 -5.65 -9.27 1.95
N LEU A 132 -5.02 -8.11 1.81
CA LEU A 132 -4.90 -7.36 0.56
C LEU A 132 -3.55 -7.68 -0.07
N CYS A 133 -3.55 -8.17 -1.31
CA CYS A 133 -2.35 -8.34 -2.11
C CYS A 133 -2.30 -7.29 -3.21
N LEU A 134 -1.13 -6.68 -3.41
CA LEU A 134 -0.87 -5.67 -4.43
C LEU A 134 0.28 -6.11 -5.31
N ARG A 135 0.14 -5.92 -6.62
CA ARG A 135 1.23 -6.05 -7.58
C ARG A 135 1.36 -4.76 -8.37
N THR A 136 2.45 -4.03 -8.13
CA THR A 136 2.78 -2.78 -8.82
C THR A 136 3.98 -3.00 -9.72
N GLU A 137 3.93 -2.53 -10.95
CA GLU A 137 5.05 -2.65 -11.89
C GLU A 137 5.37 -1.28 -12.50
N TYR A 138 6.63 -0.86 -12.40
CA TYR A 138 7.13 0.34 -13.07
C TYR A 138 8.66 0.31 -13.20
N ALA A 139 9.19 1.00 -14.21
CA ALA A 139 10.63 1.11 -14.46
C ALA A 139 11.39 -0.25 -14.52
N GLY A 140 10.70 -1.31 -14.95
CA GLY A 140 11.24 -2.67 -15.04
C GLY A 140 11.34 -3.41 -13.70
N SER A 141 10.88 -2.79 -12.60
CA SER A 141 10.80 -3.40 -11.27
C SER A 141 9.35 -3.80 -10.95
N VAL A 142 9.22 -4.88 -10.19
CA VAL A 142 7.95 -5.40 -9.67
C VAL A 142 7.97 -5.30 -8.16
N PHE A 143 6.86 -4.84 -7.60
CA PHE A 143 6.64 -4.71 -6.16
C PHE A 143 5.39 -5.50 -5.79
N GLU A 144 5.58 -6.59 -5.06
CA GLU A 144 4.50 -7.43 -4.56
C GLU A 144 4.34 -7.20 -3.07
N GLU A 145 3.19 -6.68 -2.65
CA GLU A 145 2.87 -6.43 -1.25
C GLU A 145 1.75 -7.35 -0.80
N GLU A 146 1.92 -8.03 0.33
CA GLU A 146 0.85 -8.74 1.04
C GLU A 146 0.61 -8.02 2.37
N ILE A 147 -0.62 -7.59 2.61
CA ILE A 147 -1.01 -6.80 3.77
C ILE A 147 -2.15 -7.52 4.47
N LYS A 148 -1.87 -8.08 5.65
CA LYS A 148 -2.81 -8.92 6.38
C LYS A 148 -3.18 -8.33 7.72
N LEU A 149 -4.47 -8.11 7.93
CA LEU A 149 -5.02 -7.68 9.21
C LEU A 149 -5.12 -8.89 10.17
N ILE A 150 -4.58 -8.73 11.38
CA ILE A 150 -4.55 -9.75 12.43
C ILE A 150 -5.37 -9.24 13.62
N GLY A 151 -6.60 -9.73 13.71
CA GLY A 151 -7.59 -9.19 14.65
C GLY A 151 -7.87 -7.73 14.33
N GLN A 152 -8.00 -6.88 15.36
CA GLN A 152 -8.19 -5.44 15.16
C GLN A 152 -6.90 -4.65 15.43
N GLN A 153 -5.97 -5.18 16.22
CA GLN A 153 -4.85 -4.41 16.77
C GLN A 153 -3.54 -4.52 15.98
N TYR A 154 -3.43 -5.49 15.08
CA TYR A 154 -2.18 -5.79 14.40
C TYR A 154 -2.38 -5.95 12.89
N ARG A 155 -1.33 -5.63 12.14
CA ARG A 155 -1.23 -5.89 10.71
C ARG A 155 0.18 -6.38 10.42
N THR A 156 0.27 -7.43 9.63
CA THR A 156 1.55 -7.85 9.05
C THR A 156 1.60 -7.39 7.62
N ARG A 157 2.78 -6.99 7.17
CA ARG A 157 3.02 -6.75 5.75
C ARG A 157 4.29 -7.44 5.30
N GLN A 158 4.30 -7.86 4.06
CA GLN A 158 5.50 -8.31 3.35
C GLN A 158 5.57 -7.57 2.03
N THR A 159 6.79 -7.22 1.60
CA THR A 159 7.05 -6.68 0.26
C THR A 159 8.15 -7.50 -0.38
N ILE A 160 7.95 -7.96 -1.61
CA ILE A 160 9.02 -8.52 -2.45
C ILE A 160 9.26 -7.53 -3.58
N ILE A 161 10.53 -7.15 -3.76
CA ILE A 161 10.95 -6.29 -4.86
C ILE A 161 11.84 -7.10 -5.78
N SER A 162 11.43 -7.22 -7.04
CA SER A 162 12.20 -7.92 -8.07
C SER A 162 12.42 -7.04 -9.29
N ARG A 163 13.45 -7.36 -10.07
CA ARG A 163 13.76 -6.69 -11.34
C ARG A 163 14.27 -7.73 -12.33
N ALA A 164 13.77 -7.68 -13.56
CA ALA A 164 14.13 -8.65 -14.60
C ALA A 164 14.00 -10.13 -14.15
N GLY A 165 12.98 -10.42 -13.34
CA GLY A 165 12.70 -11.78 -12.83
C GLY A 165 13.57 -12.23 -11.66
N GLN A 166 14.43 -11.36 -11.10
CA GLN A 166 15.26 -11.68 -9.94
C GLN A 166 14.84 -10.87 -8.72
N GLU A 167 14.65 -11.54 -7.58
CA GLU A 167 14.36 -10.90 -6.30
C GLU A 167 15.59 -10.15 -5.78
N LEU A 168 15.38 -8.88 -5.42
CA LEU A 168 16.44 -7.98 -4.96
C LEU A 168 16.34 -7.68 -3.47
N MET A 169 15.10 -7.57 -2.96
CA MET A 169 14.85 -7.14 -1.59
C MET A 169 13.54 -7.70 -1.05
N ILE A 170 13.56 -8.06 0.23
CA ILE A 170 12.36 -8.43 0.99
C ILE A 170 12.17 -7.42 2.12
N GLY A 171 10.98 -6.87 2.24
CA GLY A 171 10.53 -6.09 3.39
C GLY A 171 9.59 -6.90 4.27
N GLN A 172 9.80 -6.91 5.58
CA GLN A 172 8.88 -7.51 6.55
C GLN A 172 8.49 -6.48 7.61
N TYR A 173 7.21 -6.47 7.98
CA TYR A 173 6.62 -5.40 8.76
C TYR A 173 5.66 -5.98 9.81
N LEU A 174 5.82 -5.53 11.05
CA LEU A 174 4.81 -5.64 12.10
C LEU A 174 4.26 -4.26 12.40
N GLU A 175 2.96 -4.09 12.25
CA GLU A 175 2.28 -2.82 12.43
C GLU A 175 1.24 -2.97 13.54
N LYS A 176 1.39 -2.20 14.62
CA LYS A 176 0.50 -2.23 15.78
C LYS A 176 -0.33 -0.95 15.82
N ARG A 177 -1.64 -1.07 16.02
CA ARG A 177 -2.49 0.10 16.27
C ARG A 177 -2.04 0.86 17.49
N VAL A 178 -2.06 2.19 17.40
CA VAL A 178 -1.87 3.09 18.53
C VAL A 178 -3.14 3.91 18.72
N ASN A 179 -3.51 4.10 19.99
CA ASN A 179 -4.68 4.88 20.40
C ASN A 179 -4.37 6.37 20.41
#